data_AF-A0A366M734-F1
#
_entry.id   AF-A0A366M734-F1
#
_cell.length_a   1.000
_cell.length_b   1.000
_cell.length_c   1.000
_cell.angle_alpha   90.00
_cell.angle_beta   90.00
_cell.angle_gamma   90.00
#
_symmetry.space_group_name_H-M   'P 1'
#
loop_
_entity.id
_entity.type
_entity.pdbx_description
1 polymer ?
#
loop_
_entity_poly.entity_id
_entity_poly.type
_entity_poly.pdbx_seq_one_letter_code
_entity_poly.pdbx_strand_id
1 'polypeptide(L)'
;MNLVLETRDQPNRTVHVGAVALTPAIDEDYWAYRVRLGERQAIVGFPKFGTIGIGFAVEEDWNANLPYTCDAERIYNHIAHNKGDDDISGEDCLTAIRMIQDAVKAERA
;
A
#
# COMPACT_ATOMS: atom_id res chain seq x y z
N MET A 1 16.73 8.08 1.69
CA MET A 1 16.14 8.64 0.45
C MET A 1 15.34 9.91 0.78
N ASN A 2 14.96 10.77 -0.17
CA ASN A 2 13.97 11.84 0.10
C ASN A 2 12.57 11.33 -0.24
N LEU A 3 11.84 10.86 0.78
CA LEU A 3 10.53 10.24 0.61
C LEU A 3 9.44 11.31 0.57
N VAL A 4 8.56 11.22 -0.43
CA VAL A 4 7.42 12.13 -0.61
C VAL A 4 6.15 11.31 -0.67
N LEU A 5 5.14 11.71 0.10
CA LEU A 5 3.80 11.16 0.01
C LEU A 5 3.04 11.84 -1.13
N GLU A 6 2.58 11.03 -2.06
CA GLU A 6 1.62 11.41 -3.09
C GLU A 6 0.24 10.89 -2.70
N THR A 7 -0.79 11.70 -2.96
CA THR A 7 -2.19 11.32 -2.74
C THR A 7 -3.00 11.58 -3.99
N ARG A 8 -4.05 10.77 -4.19
CA ARG A 8 -5.08 11.04 -5.19
C ARG A 8 -6.38 10.38 -4.77
N ASP A 9 -7.49 10.84 -5.36
CA ASP A 9 -8.77 10.17 -5.20
C ASP A 9 -8.76 8.84 -5.96
N GLN A 10 -9.02 7.76 -5.23
CA GLN A 10 -9.12 6.41 -5.75
C GLN A 10 -10.36 5.77 -5.14
N PRO A 11 -11.43 5.55 -5.91
CA PRO A 11 -12.63 4.91 -5.38
C PRO A 11 -12.33 3.46 -4.97
N ASN A 12 -12.99 3.01 -3.90
CA ASN A 12 -13.01 1.60 -3.54
C ASN A 12 -13.78 0.81 -4.59
N ARG A 13 -13.06 -0.01 -5.37
CA ARG A 13 -13.63 -0.87 -6.42
C ARG A 13 -13.86 -2.32 -5.98
N THR A 14 -13.88 -2.58 -4.67
CA THR A 14 -14.24 -3.90 -4.14
C THR A 14 -15.57 -4.35 -4.74
N VAL A 15 -15.57 -5.53 -5.36
CA VAL A 15 -16.77 -6.07 -5.99
C VAL A 15 -17.58 -6.81 -4.95
N HIS A 16 -18.88 -6.52 -4.85
CA HIS A 16 -19.80 -7.18 -3.95
C HIS A 16 -20.79 -8.05 -4.75
N VAL A 17 -20.87 -9.34 -4.40
CA VAL A 17 -21.86 -10.29 -4.94
C VAL A 17 -22.59 -10.93 -3.77
N GLY A 18 -23.75 -10.37 -3.41
CA GLY A 18 -24.46 -10.75 -2.18
C GLY A 18 -23.60 -10.45 -0.95
N ALA A 19 -23.38 -11.46 -0.10
CA ALA A 19 -22.54 -11.36 1.09
C ALA A 19 -21.03 -11.54 0.80
N VAL A 20 -20.65 -11.83 -0.45
CA VAL A 20 -19.25 -12.05 -0.86
C VAL A 20 -18.64 -10.74 -1.31
N ALA A 21 -17.43 -10.45 -0.84
CA ALA A 21 -16.59 -9.36 -1.33
C ALA A 21 -15.38 -9.96 -2.07
N LEU A 22 -15.08 -9.43 -3.26
CA LEU A 22 -13.96 -9.84 -4.09
C LEU A 22 -12.95 -8.70 -4.20
N THR A 23 -11.67 -9.08 -4.23
CA THR A 23 -10.56 -8.15 -4.45
C THR A 23 -10.80 -7.37 -5.73
N PRO A 24 -10.63 -6.03 -5.72
CA PRO A 24 -10.71 -5.24 -6.96
C PRO A 24 -9.66 -5.70 -7.98
N ALA A 25 -9.83 -5.34 -9.25
CA ALA A 25 -8.73 -5.42 -10.21
C ALA A 25 -7.66 -4.40 -9.77
N ILE A 26 -6.58 -4.90 -9.18
CA ILE A 26 -5.44 -4.11 -8.70
C ILE A 26 -4.33 -4.22 -9.73
N ASP A 27 -3.77 -3.07 -10.08
CA ASP A 27 -2.58 -2.90 -10.91
C ASP A 27 -1.70 -1.79 -10.30
N GLU A 28 -0.59 -1.45 -10.95
CA GLU A 28 0.34 -0.40 -10.51
C GLU A 28 -0.31 0.98 -10.39
N ASP A 29 -1.43 1.16 -11.07
CA ASP A 29 -2.24 2.37 -11.13
C ASP A 29 -3.49 2.28 -10.25
N TYR A 30 -3.59 1.33 -9.31
CA TYR A 30 -4.66 1.25 -8.32
C TYR A 30 -4.15 1.62 -6.92
N TRP A 31 -4.16 2.91 -6.59
CA TRP A 31 -3.65 3.45 -5.32
C TRP A 31 -4.28 4.79 -4.95
N ALA A 32 -4.49 5.03 -3.66
CA ALA A 32 -4.91 6.33 -3.10
C ALA A 32 -3.72 7.10 -2.50
N TYR A 33 -2.77 6.36 -1.94
CA TYR A 33 -1.54 6.86 -1.33
C TYR A 33 -0.33 6.20 -1.98
N ARG A 34 0.74 6.95 -2.24
CA ARG A 34 1.99 6.41 -2.79
C ARG A 34 3.20 7.10 -2.18
N VAL A 35 4.20 6.31 -1.81
CA VAL A 35 5.53 6.78 -1.46
C VAL A 35 6.52 6.06 -2.35
N ARG A 36 7.19 6.81 -3.24
CA ARG A 36 8.19 6.25 -4.15
C ARG A 36 9.47 5.92 -3.39
N LEU A 37 9.98 4.71 -3.60
CA LEU A 37 11.22 4.19 -3.02
C LEU A 37 12.35 4.10 -4.06
N GLY A 38 12.10 4.53 -5.30
CA GLY A 38 13.05 4.51 -6.40
C GLY A 38 12.33 4.79 -7.72
N GLU A 39 13.01 4.59 -8.84
CA GLU A 39 12.40 4.75 -10.17
C GLU A 39 11.35 3.68 -10.46
N ARG A 40 11.50 2.48 -9.89
CA ARG A 40 10.73 1.28 -10.25
C ARG A 40 9.86 0.72 -9.12
N GLN A 41 10.03 1.21 -7.89
CA GLN A 41 9.30 0.68 -6.74
C GLN A 41 8.70 1.81 -5.89
N ALA A 42 7.54 1.52 -5.33
CA ALA A 42 6.83 2.38 -4.39
C ALA A 42 6.05 1.52 -3.40
N ILE A 43 5.82 2.04 -2.19
CA ILE A 43 4.78 1.53 -1.30
C ILE A 43 3.50 2.28 -1.63
N VAL A 44 2.40 1.55 -1.76
CA VAL A 44 1.07 2.11 -2.05
C VAL A 44 0.08 1.72 -0.97
N GLY A 45 -0.81 2.66 -0.68
CA GLY A 45 -2.03 2.44 0.08
C GLY A 45 -3.22 2.49 -0.88
N PHE A 46 -4.04 1.45 -0.90
CA PHE A 46 -5.18 1.35 -1.82
C PHE A 46 -6.45 0.84 -1.14
N PRO A 47 -7.63 1.27 -1.61
CA PRO A 47 -8.88 0.85 -1.00
C PRO A 47 -9.27 -0.57 -1.41
N LYS A 48 -9.53 -1.41 -0.40
CA LYS A 48 -9.94 -2.81 -0.54
C LYS A 48 -10.74 -3.24 0.68
N PHE A 49 -11.88 -3.90 0.46
CA PHE A 49 -12.78 -4.38 1.52
C PHE A 49 -13.20 -3.32 2.54
N GLY A 50 -13.35 -2.06 2.12
CA GLY A 50 -13.74 -0.95 3.01
C GLY A 50 -12.62 -0.41 3.90
N THR A 51 -11.40 -0.90 3.73
CA THR A 51 -10.19 -0.42 4.40
C THR A 51 -9.12 0.00 3.38
N ILE A 52 -8.00 0.52 3.88
CA ILE A 52 -6.79 0.76 3.08
C ILE A 52 -5.83 -0.40 3.31
N GLY A 53 -5.52 -1.16 2.25
CA GLY A 53 -4.43 -2.12 2.22
C GLY A 53 -3.13 -1.42 1.85
N ILE A 54 -2.01 -1.85 2.44
CA ILE A 54 -0.66 -1.35 2.16
C ILE A 54 0.20 -2.49 1.59
N GLY A 55 0.87 -2.22 0.46
CA GLY A 55 1.75 -3.16 -0.24
C GLY A 55 2.71 -2.43 -1.20
N PHE A 56 3.52 -3.16 -1.98
CA PHE A 56 4.30 -2.55 -3.05
C PHE A 56 3.42 -2.28 -4.30
N ALA A 57 3.83 -1.29 -5.09
CA ALA A 57 3.15 -0.91 -6.34
C ALA A 57 3.52 -1.80 -7.52
N VAL A 58 4.52 -2.67 -7.39
CA VAL A 58 4.94 -3.62 -8.43
C VAL A 58 5.20 -4.93 -7.71
N GLU A 59 4.27 -5.87 -7.86
CA GLU A 59 4.30 -7.18 -7.20
C GLU A 59 3.88 -8.25 -8.21
N GLU A 60 4.40 -9.47 -8.06
CA GLU A 60 3.87 -10.64 -8.80
C GLU A 60 2.51 -11.07 -8.22
N ASP A 61 2.33 -10.90 -6.90
CA ASP A 61 1.10 -11.18 -6.16
C ASP A 61 0.50 -9.90 -5.56
N TRP A 62 -0.39 -9.25 -6.31
CA TRP A 62 -1.15 -8.05 -5.90
C TRP A 62 -2.09 -8.23 -4.70
N ASN A 63 -2.14 -9.44 -4.13
CA ASN A 63 -2.89 -9.72 -2.91
C ASN A 63 -2.01 -9.66 -1.64
N ALA A 64 -0.68 -9.51 -1.77
CA ALA A 64 0.27 -9.37 -0.67
C ALA A 64 0.20 -7.97 -0.04
N ASN A 65 -0.86 -7.70 0.72
CA ASN A 65 -1.07 -6.44 1.43
C ASN A 65 -1.68 -6.71 2.80
N LEU A 66 -1.45 -5.80 3.74
CA LEU A 66 -2.10 -5.80 5.03
C LEU A 66 -2.84 -4.48 5.28
N PRO A 67 -3.92 -4.49 6.09
CA PRO A 67 -4.62 -3.27 6.45
C PRO A 67 -3.70 -2.24 7.13
N TYR A 68 -3.92 -0.95 6.84
CA TYR A 68 -3.17 0.17 7.44
C TYR A 68 -3.22 0.21 8.98
N THR A 69 -4.15 -0.52 9.60
CA THR A 69 -4.28 -0.64 11.04
C THR A 69 -3.30 -1.63 11.67
N CYS A 70 -2.62 -2.47 10.89
CA CYS A 70 -1.55 -3.33 11.37
C CYS A 70 -0.28 -2.53 11.66
N ASP A 71 0.59 -3.05 12.54
CA ASP A 71 1.88 -2.39 12.83
C ASP A 71 2.76 -2.32 11.57
N ALA A 72 3.48 -1.21 11.41
CA ALA A 72 4.33 -0.97 10.23
C ALA A 72 5.33 -2.11 9.98
N GLU A 73 5.94 -2.65 11.04
CA GLU A 73 6.86 -3.79 10.95
C GLU A 73 6.17 -5.07 10.49
N ARG A 74 4.94 -5.30 10.95
CA ARG A 74 4.14 -6.46 10.52
C ARG A 74 3.77 -6.35 9.05
N ILE A 75 3.38 -5.15 8.60
CA ILE A 75 3.13 -4.86 7.19
C ILE A 75 4.40 -5.12 6.38
N TYR A 76 5.52 -4.51 6.77
CA TYR A 76 6.80 -4.67 6.09
C TYR A 76 7.22 -6.14 5.99
N ASN A 77 7.23 -6.88 7.10
CA ASN A 77 7.62 -8.29 7.11
C ASN A 77 6.73 -9.16 6.22
N HIS A 78 5.44 -8.79 6.06
CA HIS A 78 4.53 -9.49 5.16
C HIS A 78 4.85 -9.22 3.68
N ILE A 79 5.19 -7.97 3.33
CA ILE A 79 5.37 -7.54 1.93
C ILE A 79 6.83 -7.53 1.46
N ALA A 80 7.80 -7.74 2.36
CA ALA A 80 9.23 -7.62 2.07
C ALA A 80 9.72 -8.54 0.94
N HIS A 81 9.05 -9.66 0.70
CA HIS A 81 9.36 -10.58 -0.40
C HIS A 81 9.10 -9.97 -1.80
N ASN A 82 8.31 -8.90 -1.89
CA ASN A 82 8.07 -8.15 -3.12
C ASN A 82 9.06 -6.99 -3.34
N LYS A 83 10.01 -6.79 -2.42
CA LYS A 83 11.10 -5.83 -2.63
C LYS A 83 12.00 -6.34 -3.76
N GLY A 84 12.07 -5.57 -4.84
CA GLY A 84 12.78 -5.93 -6.07
C GLY A 84 14.10 -5.19 -6.27
N ASP A 85 14.44 -4.27 -5.36
CA ASP A 85 15.67 -3.50 -5.38
C ASP A 85 16.39 -3.60 -4.03
N ASP A 86 17.67 -4.01 -4.07
CA ASP A 86 18.52 -4.18 -2.90
C ASP A 86 19.00 -2.83 -2.34
N ASP A 87 19.00 -1.77 -3.14
CA ASP A 87 19.37 -0.42 -2.72
C ASP A 87 18.28 0.24 -1.87
N ILE A 88 17.06 -0.31 -1.88
CA ILE A 88 15.97 0.11 -1.01
C ILE A 88 16.18 -0.47 0.38
N SER A 89 16.40 0.41 1.35
CA SER A 89 16.54 0.01 2.76
C SER A 89 15.20 -0.38 3.37
N GLY A 90 15.24 -1.29 4.35
CA GLY A 90 14.05 -1.62 5.15
C GLY A 90 13.54 -0.42 5.96
N GLU A 91 14.42 0.50 6.34
CA GLU A 91 14.06 1.74 7.04
C GLU A 91 13.26 2.69 6.15
N ASP A 92 13.65 2.85 4.87
CA ASP A 92 12.88 3.62 3.90
C ASP A 92 11.49 2.99 3.68
N CYS A 93 11.40 1.65 3.61
CA CYS A 93 10.12 0.94 3.51
C CYS A 93 9.22 1.19 4.73
N LEU A 94 9.76 1.06 5.94
CA LEU A 94 9.03 1.31 7.18
C LEU A 94 8.57 2.75 7.29
N THR A 95 9.42 3.69 6.88
CA THR A 95 9.08 5.12 6.84
C THR A 95 7.94 5.39 5.87
N ALA A 96 8.01 4.83 4.66
CA ALA A 96 6.95 4.92 3.66
C ALA A 96 5.60 4.35 4.17
N ILE A 97 5.63 3.18 4.81
CA ILE A 97 4.42 2.57 5.41
C ILE A 97 3.82 3.52 6.46
N ARG A 98 4.63 4.08 7.36
CA ARG A 98 4.17 5.02 8.39
C ARG A 98 3.57 6.29 7.80
N MET A 99 4.20 6.87 6.77
CA MET A 99 3.67 8.05 6.07
C MET A 99 2.25 7.80 5.53
N ILE A 100 2.01 6.61 4.95
CA ILE A 100 0.69 6.22 4.47
C ILE A 100 -0.28 6.02 5.63
N GLN A 101 0.12 5.32 6.70
CA GLN A 101 -0.73 5.11 7.87
C GLN A 101 -1.17 6.43 8.50
N ASP A 102 -0.26 7.39 8.64
CA ASP A 102 -0.54 8.69 9.24
C ASP A 102 -1.49 9.51 8.36
N ALA A 103 -1.31 9.47 7.04
CA ALA A 103 -2.22 10.12 6.10
C ALA A 103 -3.64 9.53 6.15
N VAL A 104 -3.76 8.19 6.14
CA VAL A 104 -5.05 7.51 6.24
C VAL A 104 -5.74 7.81 7.57
N LYS A 105 -4.99 7.89 8.69
CA LYS A 105 -5.54 8.26 9.99
C LYS A 105 -6.00 9.72 10.03
N ALA A 106 -5.25 10.63 9.42
CA ALA A 106 -5.58 12.05 9.36
C ALA A 106 -6.84 12.32 8.53
N GLU A 107 -7.04 11.60 7.41
CA GLU A 107 -8.25 11.72 6.59
C GLU A 107 -9.51 11.21 7.31
N ARG A 108 -9.36 10.25 8.23
CA ARG A 108 -10.46 9.58 8.94
C ARG A 108 -10.77 10.15 10.32
N ALA A 109 -10.03 11.15 10.77
CA ALA A 109 -10.22 11.83 12.06
C ALA A 109 -11.31 12.92 11.95
#